data_AF-A0A7K8PDX9-F1
#
_entry.id   AF-A0A7K8PDX9-F1
#
_cell.length_a   1.000
_cell.length_b   1.000
_cell.length_c   1.000
_cell.angle_alpha   90.00
_cell.angle_beta   90.00
_cell.angle_gamma   90.00
#
_symmetry.space_group_name_H-M   'P 1'
#
loop_
_entity.id
_entity.type
_entity.pdbx_description
1 polymer ?
#
loop_
_entity_poly.entity_id
_entity_poly.type
_entity_poly.pdbx_seq_one_letter_code
_entity_poly.pdbx_strand_id
1 'polypeptide(L)'
;AQSRFRHLMCFALMFCVVSATHVPPPHSTMKPGFPVPMNTSNPGVRKAARFGVYKYNNSSNDIFLFKELQINKAMVQIVRGLKYMLHVEIGRTVCEKREPSSLDSCHFQRKKNLQQMLRCYFEVWIMPWLHKARVPVALCH
;
A
#
# COMPACT_ATOMS: atom_id res chain seq x y z
N ALA A 1 63.28 48.81 17.56
CA ALA A 1 63.95 47.98 18.58
C ALA A 1 64.37 46.67 17.92
N GLN A 2 65.66 46.32 18.02
CA GLN A 2 66.32 45.05 17.65
C GLN A 2 65.46 43.81 18.05
N SER A 3 65.50 42.62 17.45
CA SER A 3 66.59 41.86 16.81
C SER A 3 66.05 40.59 16.10
N ARG A 4 66.85 40.09 15.17
CA ARG A 4 66.80 38.90 14.28
C ARG A 4 66.47 37.55 14.99
N PHE A 5 65.93 36.55 14.27
CA PHE A 5 66.71 35.43 13.66
C PHE A 5 65.82 34.32 13.03
N ARG A 6 66.14 34.00 11.76
CA ARG A 6 66.11 32.71 11.03
C ARG A 6 64.83 31.86 10.86
N HIS A 7 64.58 31.60 9.58
CA HIS A 7 63.75 30.55 9.00
C HIS A 7 63.95 29.16 9.65
N LEU A 8 62.84 28.47 9.88
CA LEU A 8 62.74 27.02 9.66
C LEU A 8 61.38 26.74 8.99
N MET A 9 61.44 26.22 7.77
CA MET A 9 60.29 25.78 6.98
C MET A 9 59.74 24.47 7.56
N CYS A 10 58.43 24.40 7.78
CA CYS A 10 57.69 23.15 7.81
C CYS A 10 56.33 23.36 7.15
N PHE A 11 56.21 22.91 5.90
CA PHE A 11 54.96 22.78 5.17
C PHE A 11 54.09 21.73 5.87
N ALA A 12 53.05 22.17 6.59
CA ALA A 12 52.01 21.28 7.09
C ALA A 12 50.81 21.35 6.14
N LEU A 13 50.63 20.30 5.34
CA LEU A 13 49.44 20.05 4.52
C LEU A 13 48.20 19.95 5.42
N MET A 14 47.41 21.02 5.49
CA MET A 14 46.08 20.99 6.12
C MET A 14 45.12 20.21 5.22
N PHE A 15 45.08 18.88 5.39
CA PHE A 15 43.95 18.07 4.95
C PHE A 15 42.77 18.40 5.87
N CYS A 16 41.82 19.19 5.36
CA CYS A 16 40.49 19.32 5.97
C CYS A 16 39.83 17.94 5.96
N VAL A 17 39.92 17.21 7.07
CA VAL A 17 39.19 15.96 7.26
C VAL A 17 37.72 16.33 7.44
N VAL A 18 36.96 16.37 6.34
CA VAL A 18 35.51 16.47 6.40
C VAL A 18 35.02 15.19 7.08
N SER A 19 34.79 15.28 8.38
CA SER A 19 34.22 14.19 9.15
C SER A 19 32.78 14.03 8.68
N ALA A 20 32.57 13.08 7.75
CA ALA A 20 31.23 12.66 7.36
C ALA A 20 30.55 12.11 8.61
N THR A 21 29.64 12.88 9.19
CA THR A 21 28.76 12.38 10.25
C THR A 21 27.91 11.28 9.62
N HIS A 22 28.20 10.03 9.96
CA HIS A 22 27.38 8.90 9.58
C HIS A 22 26.05 9.04 10.33
N VAL A 23 25.05 9.67 9.69
CA VAL A 23 23.67 9.65 10.20
C VAL A 23 23.16 8.24 9.95
N PRO A 24 23.00 7.39 10.98
CA PRO A 24 22.46 6.06 10.76
C PRO A 24 21.06 6.21 10.13
N PRO A 25 20.74 5.41 9.11
CA PRO A 25 19.40 5.42 8.54
C PRO A 25 18.39 5.18 9.68
N PRO A 26 17.26 5.91 9.71
CA PRO A 26 16.31 5.82 10.80
C PRO A 26 15.94 4.36 11.05
N HIS A 27 16.21 3.87 12.26
CA HIS A 27 15.87 2.51 12.65
C HIS A 27 14.36 2.31 12.48
N SER A 28 13.98 1.30 11.68
CA SER A 28 12.57 0.97 11.47
C SER A 28 11.92 0.59 12.81
N THR A 29 10.96 1.39 13.26
CA THR A 29 10.17 1.14 14.48
C THR A 29 9.04 0.12 14.27
N MET A 30 8.95 -0.46 13.07
CA MET A 30 7.88 -1.39 12.70
C MET A 30 8.14 -2.77 13.32
N LYS A 31 7.45 -3.07 14.42
CA LYS A 31 7.44 -4.42 15.03
C LYS A 31 6.73 -5.40 14.10
N PRO A 32 7.40 -6.45 13.59
CA PRO A 32 6.74 -7.49 12.81
C PRO A 32 5.59 -8.12 13.60
N GLY A 33 4.53 -8.56 12.90
CA GLY A 33 3.39 -9.22 13.53
C GLY A 33 2.32 -8.31 14.13
N PHE A 34 2.52 -7.00 14.29
CA PHE A 34 1.45 -6.07 14.65
C PHE A 34 0.93 -5.31 13.42
N PRO A 35 -0.40 -5.12 13.24
CA PRO A 35 -0.93 -4.31 12.16
C PRO A 35 -0.51 -2.83 12.29
N VAL A 36 0.05 -2.28 11.22
CA VAL A 36 0.42 -0.86 11.15
C VAL A 36 -0.38 -0.15 10.05
N PRO A 37 -0.72 1.14 10.20
CA PRO A 37 -1.38 1.91 9.14
C PRO A 37 -0.54 1.93 7.85
N MET A 38 -1.21 1.90 6.71
CA MET A 38 -0.56 1.99 5.40
C MET A 38 -1.30 2.99 4.52
N ASN A 39 -0.57 3.73 3.67
CA ASN A 39 -1.17 4.68 2.74
C ASN A 39 -2.12 3.95 1.78
N THR A 40 -3.34 4.47 1.62
CA THR A 40 -4.39 3.88 0.77
C THR A 40 -4.05 3.89 -0.71
N SER A 41 -3.18 4.82 -1.15
CA SER A 41 -2.64 4.89 -2.51
C SER A 41 -1.52 3.88 -2.78
N ASN A 42 -1.06 3.14 -1.77
CA ASN A 42 -0.01 2.16 -1.95
C ASN A 42 -0.44 1.07 -2.96
N PRO A 43 0.40 0.69 -3.95
CA PRO A 43 0.04 -0.30 -4.96
C PRO A 43 -0.38 -1.66 -4.37
N GLY A 44 0.25 -2.10 -3.27
CA GLY A 44 -0.11 -3.33 -2.58
C GLY A 44 -1.49 -3.25 -1.93
N VAL A 45 -1.84 -2.09 -1.36
CA VAL A 45 -3.19 -1.82 -0.82
C VAL A 45 -4.25 -1.84 -1.92
N ARG A 46 -4.00 -1.15 -3.04
CA ARG A 46 -4.92 -1.15 -4.20
C ARG A 46 -5.12 -2.55 -4.77
N LYS A 47 -4.04 -3.33 -4.87
CA LYS A 47 -4.08 -4.74 -5.30
C LYS A 47 -4.87 -5.61 -4.32
N ALA A 48 -4.68 -5.43 -3.02
CA ALA A 48 -5.44 -6.14 -1.99
C ALA A 48 -6.94 -5.79 -2.04
N ALA A 49 -7.30 -4.50 -2.20
CA ALA A 49 -8.69 -4.09 -2.37
C ALA A 49 -9.33 -4.77 -3.60
N ARG A 50 -8.61 -4.82 -4.73
CA ARG A 50 -9.05 -5.53 -5.94
C ARG A 50 -9.32 -7.01 -5.69
N PHE A 51 -8.47 -7.71 -4.92
CA PHE A 51 -8.75 -9.10 -4.52
C PHE A 51 -10.01 -9.22 -3.65
N GLY A 52 -10.21 -8.31 -2.71
CA GLY A 52 -11.43 -8.24 -1.89
C GLY A 52 -12.69 -8.09 -2.75
N VAL A 53 -12.66 -7.17 -3.72
CA VAL A 53 -13.75 -6.96 -4.68
C VAL A 53 -14.01 -8.22 -5.52
N TYR A 54 -12.97 -8.90 -6.01
CA TYR A 54 -13.15 -10.18 -6.72
C TYR A 54 -13.79 -11.25 -5.85
N LYS A 55 -13.39 -11.36 -4.57
CA LYS A 55 -14.02 -12.28 -3.62
C LYS A 55 -15.50 -11.96 -3.45
N TYR A 56 -15.85 -10.68 -3.25
CA TYR A 56 -17.23 -10.23 -3.13
C TYR A 56 -18.05 -10.54 -4.39
N ASN A 57 -17.55 -10.16 -5.57
CA ASN A 57 -18.23 -10.43 -6.84
C ASN A 57 -18.47 -11.92 -7.05
N ASN A 58 -17.52 -12.78 -6.68
CA ASN A 58 -17.67 -14.22 -6.81
C ASN A 58 -18.76 -14.79 -5.89
N SER A 59 -18.89 -14.28 -4.67
CA SER A 59 -19.92 -14.73 -3.70
C SER A 59 -21.28 -14.04 -3.85
N SER A 60 -21.33 -12.88 -4.49
CA SER A 60 -22.58 -12.13 -4.70
C SER A 60 -23.42 -12.74 -5.81
N ASN A 61 -24.74 -12.69 -5.62
CA ASN A 61 -25.76 -13.08 -6.61
C ASN A 61 -26.20 -11.90 -7.50
N ASP A 62 -25.56 -10.74 -7.37
CA ASP A 62 -25.82 -9.59 -8.25
C ASP A 62 -25.47 -9.93 -9.70
N ILE A 63 -26.27 -9.41 -10.63
CA ILE A 63 -26.04 -9.58 -12.07
C ILE A 63 -24.87 -8.72 -12.56
N PHE A 64 -24.60 -7.60 -11.89
CA PHE A 64 -23.53 -6.67 -12.21
C PHE A 64 -22.30 -6.89 -11.35
N LEU A 65 -21.14 -6.61 -11.91
CA LEU A 65 -19.90 -6.56 -11.16
C LEU A 65 -19.83 -5.30 -10.30
N PHE A 66 -19.22 -5.42 -9.12
CA PHE A 66 -18.81 -4.29 -8.29
C PHE A 66 -17.33 -3.98 -8.50
N LYS A 67 -16.95 -2.72 -8.29
CA LYS A 67 -15.59 -2.20 -8.38
C LYS A 67 -15.27 -1.34 -7.16
N GLU A 68 -14.03 -1.33 -6.70
CA GLU A 68 -13.59 -0.42 -5.65
C GLU A 68 -13.77 1.04 -6.08
N LEU A 69 -14.53 1.78 -5.28
CA LEU A 69 -14.76 3.21 -5.44
C LEU A 69 -13.71 3.98 -4.65
N GLN A 70 -13.54 3.64 -3.37
CA GLN A 70 -12.64 4.34 -2.47
C GLN A 70 -12.09 3.41 -1.38
N ILE A 71 -10.81 3.55 -1.06
CA ILE A 71 -10.19 2.86 0.07
C ILE A 71 -10.06 3.87 1.21
N ASN A 72 -10.86 3.71 2.26
CA ASN A 72 -10.97 4.66 3.36
C ASN A 72 -9.89 4.45 4.42
N LYS A 73 -9.53 3.18 4.68
CA LYS A 73 -8.53 2.82 5.67
C LYS A 73 -7.80 1.57 5.23
N ALA A 74 -6.49 1.54 5.44
CA ALA A 74 -5.65 0.39 5.19
C ALA A 74 -4.66 0.18 6.32
N MET A 75 -4.53 -1.07 6.76
CA MET A 75 -3.48 -1.53 7.64
C MET A 75 -2.79 -2.74 7.03
N VAL A 76 -1.52 -2.95 7.37
CA VAL A 76 -0.73 -4.11 6.95
C VAL A 76 -0.06 -4.76 8.14
N GLN A 77 -0.04 -6.09 8.14
CA GLN A 77 0.61 -6.91 9.14
C GLN A 77 1.54 -7.91 8.43
N ILE A 78 2.81 -7.94 8.84
CA ILE A 78 3.80 -8.86 8.28
C ILE A 78 3.72 -10.18 9.06
N VAL A 79 3.18 -11.23 8.44
CA VAL A 79 2.91 -12.55 9.06
C VAL A 79 3.05 -13.66 8.03
N ARG A 80 4.29 -14.13 7.77
CA ARG A 80 4.59 -15.08 6.68
C ARG A 80 3.87 -14.72 5.37
N GLY A 81 3.82 -13.42 5.11
CA GLY A 81 3.11 -12.77 4.02
C GLY A 81 2.75 -11.35 4.44
N LEU A 82 1.99 -10.67 3.60
CA LEU A 82 1.42 -9.36 3.85
C LEU A 82 -0.08 -9.53 4.07
N LYS A 83 -0.54 -9.40 5.31
CA LYS A 83 -1.96 -9.39 5.64
C LYS A 83 -2.45 -7.95 5.65
N TYR A 84 -3.26 -7.60 4.67
CA TYR A 84 -3.94 -6.31 4.57
C TYR A 84 -5.29 -6.37 5.26
N MET A 85 -5.64 -5.29 5.98
CA MET A 85 -6.95 -5.09 6.61
C MET A 85 -7.50 -3.77 6.07
N LEU A 86 -8.57 -3.83 5.29
CA LEU A 86 -9.02 -2.72 4.45
C LEU A 86 -10.47 -2.38 4.74
N HIS A 87 -10.77 -1.09 4.86
CA HIS A 87 -12.13 -0.57 4.74
C HIS A 87 -12.27 0.07 3.37
N VAL A 88 -13.12 -0.51 2.53
CA VAL A 88 -13.27 -0.17 1.12
C VAL A 88 -14.74 0.08 0.81
N GLU A 89 -15.02 1.19 0.14
CA GLU A 89 -16.31 1.40 -0.52
C GLU A 89 -16.24 0.81 -1.92
N ILE A 90 -17.21 -0.03 -2.26
CA ILE A 90 -17.36 -0.63 -3.58
C ILE A 90 -18.67 -0.13 -4.22
N GLY A 91 -18.65 0.09 -5.52
CA GLY A 91 -19.80 0.55 -6.29
C GLY A 91 -20.19 -0.44 -7.38
N ARG A 92 -21.49 -0.60 -7.62
CA ARG A 92 -22.01 -1.38 -8.74
C ARG A 92 -21.60 -0.74 -10.07
N THR A 93 -21.17 -1.56 -11.01
CA THR A 93 -20.77 -1.16 -12.37
C THR A 93 -21.87 -1.44 -13.39
N VAL A 94 -21.62 -1.03 -14.63
CA VAL A 94 -22.45 -1.38 -15.79
C VAL A 94 -22.12 -2.75 -16.38
N CYS A 95 -21.00 -3.36 -15.98
CA CYS A 95 -20.56 -4.64 -16.52
C CYS A 95 -21.34 -5.79 -15.89
N GLU A 96 -21.85 -6.70 -16.70
CA GLU A 96 -22.50 -7.92 -16.24
C GLU A 96 -21.47 -9.00 -15.89
N LYS A 97 -21.76 -9.80 -14.87
CA LYS A 97 -20.87 -10.86 -14.38
C LYS A 97 -20.68 -12.01 -15.39
N ARG A 98 -21.64 -12.20 -16.31
CA ARG A 98 -21.62 -13.26 -17.33
C ARG A 98 -20.81 -12.90 -18.57
N GLU A 99 -20.49 -11.62 -18.76
CA GLU A 99 -19.74 -11.14 -19.90
C GLU A 99 -18.26 -11.01 -19.58
N PRO A 100 -17.35 -11.43 -20.48
CA PRO A 100 -15.92 -11.19 -20.31
C PRO A 100 -15.64 -9.69 -20.25
N SER A 101 -15.29 -9.20 -19.06
CA SER A 101 -15.00 -7.79 -18.83
C SER A 101 -13.86 -7.62 -17.83
N SER A 102 -13.02 -6.61 -18.05
CA SER A 102 -12.03 -6.18 -17.07
C SER A 102 -12.65 -5.14 -16.15
N LEU A 103 -12.50 -5.30 -14.83
CA LEU A 103 -12.97 -4.28 -13.88
C LEU A 103 -12.33 -2.92 -14.14
N ASP A 104 -11.14 -2.85 -14.73
CA ASP A 104 -10.47 -1.57 -15.01
C ASP A 104 -11.27 -0.73 -16.04
N SER A 105 -11.85 -1.35 -17.06
CA SER A 105 -12.70 -0.69 -18.07
C SER A 105 -14.16 -0.55 -17.65
N CYS A 106 -14.60 -1.23 -16.58
CA CYS A 106 -15.97 -1.13 -16.07
C CYS A 106 -16.23 0.22 -15.39
N HIS A 107 -17.21 0.96 -15.93
CA HIS A 107 -17.70 2.21 -15.35
C HIS A 107 -18.78 1.97 -14.29
N PHE A 108 -18.86 2.86 -13.30
CA PHE A 108 -19.90 2.83 -12.29
C PHE A 108 -21.28 3.10 -12.89
N GLN A 109 -22.29 2.49 -12.28
CA GLN A 109 -23.67 2.64 -12.70
C GLN A 109 -24.17 4.07 -12.45
N ARG A 110 -24.78 4.70 -13.48
CA ARG A 110 -25.30 6.07 -13.42
C ARG A 110 -26.82 6.13 -13.26
N LYS A 111 -27.51 5.04 -13.61
CA LYS A 111 -28.97 4.95 -13.45
C LYS A 111 -29.33 4.84 -11.97
N LYS A 112 -30.06 5.82 -11.44
CA LYS A 112 -30.36 5.94 -9.99
C LYS A 112 -30.93 4.66 -9.38
N ASN A 113 -31.83 3.98 -10.08
CA ASN A 113 -32.47 2.73 -9.62
C ASN A 113 -31.54 1.52 -9.59
N LEU A 114 -30.41 1.58 -10.32
CA LEU A 114 -29.40 0.52 -10.35
C LEU A 114 -28.12 0.93 -9.60
N GLN A 115 -28.02 2.18 -9.15
CA GLN A 115 -26.85 2.63 -8.40
C GLN A 115 -26.86 1.97 -7.02
N GLN A 116 -25.74 1.35 -6.65
CA GLN A 116 -25.56 0.77 -5.32
C GLN A 116 -24.10 0.91 -4.90
N MET A 117 -23.92 1.28 -3.64
CA MET A 117 -22.62 1.36 -2.98
C MET A 117 -22.68 0.54 -1.70
N LEU A 118 -21.59 -0.14 -1.38
CA LEU A 118 -21.46 -0.97 -0.19
C LEU A 118 -20.17 -0.62 0.53
N ARG A 119 -20.22 -0.67 1.86
CA ARG A 119 -19.05 -0.53 2.72
C ARG A 119 -18.57 -1.89 3.11
N CYS A 120 -17.34 -2.20 2.73
CA CYS A 120 -16.75 -3.50 2.95
C CYS A 120 -15.55 -3.44 3.88
N TYR A 121 -15.41 -4.47 4.70
CA TYR A 121 -14.19 -4.83 5.38
C TYR A 121 -13.59 -6.08 4.73
N PHE A 122 -12.35 -5.95 4.25
CA PHE A 122 -11.60 -7.04 3.65
C PHE A 122 -10.34 -7.34 4.47
N GLU A 123 -10.12 -8.62 4.76
CA GLU A 123 -8.78 -9.11 5.11
C GLU A 123 -8.21 -9.87 3.93
N VAL A 124 -7.03 -9.48 3.47
CA VAL A 124 -6.37 -10.05 2.29
C VAL A 124 -4.95 -10.43 2.63
N TRP A 125 -4.62 -11.71 2.49
CA TRP A 125 -3.30 -12.24 2.78
C TRP A 125 -2.58 -12.60 1.49
N ILE A 126 -1.52 -11.83 1.19
CA ILE A 126 -0.70 -12.00 -0.01
C ILE A 126 0.64 -12.60 0.40
N MET A 127 1.03 -13.69 -0.24
CA MET A 127 2.32 -14.36 -0.08
C MET A 127 3.08 -14.27 -1.42
N PRO A 128 3.86 -13.21 -1.65
CA PRO A 128 4.49 -12.95 -2.95
C PRO A 128 5.37 -14.10 -3.45
N TRP A 129 6.16 -14.71 -2.55
CA TRP A 129 7.07 -15.82 -2.88
C TRP A 129 6.36 -17.13 -3.25
N LEU A 130 5.06 -17.25 -2.96
CA LEU A 130 4.24 -18.39 -3.41
C LEU A 130 3.30 -18.00 -4.55
N HIS A 131 3.39 -16.78 -5.06
CA HIS A 131 2.46 -16.21 -6.05
C HIS A 131 0.98 -16.39 -5.65
N LYS A 132 0.69 -16.33 -4.35
CA LYS A 132 -0.61 -16.68 -3.78
C LYS A 132 -1.25 -15.51 -3.05
N ALA A 133 -2.56 -15.35 -3.24
CA ALA A 133 -3.38 -14.44 -2.47
C ALA A 133 -4.60 -15.18 -1.91
N ARG A 134 -5.03 -14.80 -0.71
CA ARG A 134 -6.25 -15.31 -0.07
C ARG A 134 -7.04 -14.15 0.49
N VAL A 135 -8.36 -14.24 0.44
CA VAL A 135 -9.29 -13.29 1.05
C VAL A 135 -10.08 -14.04 2.13
N PRO A 136 -9.52 -14.24 3.33
CA PRO A 136 -10.21 -14.94 4.42
C PRO A 136 -11.47 -14.22 4.90
N VAL A 137 -11.50 -12.89 4.86
CA VAL A 137 -12.64 -12.09 5.32
C VAL A 137 -13.09 -11.14 4.22
N ALA A 138 -14.39 -11.16 3.93
CA ALA A 138 -15.07 -10.22 3.06
C ALA A 138 -16.48 -9.98 3.60
N LEU A 139 -16.63 -8.89 4.35
CA LEU A 139 -17.89 -8.48 4.97
C LEU A 139 -18.31 -7.16 4.33
N CYS A 140 -19.54 -7.08 3.82
CA CYS A 140 -20.05 -5.88 3.16
C CYS A 140 -21.46 -5.56 3.67
N HIS A 141 -21.74 -4.26 3.82
CA HIS A 141 -23.02 -3.72 4.28
C HIS A 141 -23.50 -2.61 3.34
#